data_AF-A0A371ERJ9-F1
#
_entry.id   AF-A0A371ERJ9-F1
#
_cell.length_a   1.000
_cell.length_b   1.000
_cell.length_c   1.000
_cell.angle_alpha   90.00
_cell.angle_beta   90.00
_cell.angle_gamma   90.00
#
_symmetry.space_group_name_H-M   'P 1'
#
loop_
_entity.id
_entity.type
_entity.pdbx_description
1 polymer ?
#
loop_
_entity_poly.entity_id
_entity_poly.type
_entity_poly.pdbx_seq_one_letter_code
_entity_poly.pdbx_strand_id
1 'polypeptide(L)'
;MSNGRPLVGSIGAPSFQEKKPIFYGHHVVDQLRMMQMQREMKDAVSTSHCSQPNNIEYDMAIEWCLLQERANKSWRKLYQRQGEELSKLKAKLKSKI
;
A
#
# COMPACT_ATOMS: atom_id res chain seq x y z
N MET A 1 -12.99 52.89 44.68
CA MET A 1 -14.39 52.44 44.59
C MET A 1 -14.57 51.77 43.24
N SER A 2 -15.00 50.50 43.20
CA SER A 2 -15.32 49.76 41.97
C SER A 2 -16.82 49.50 41.93
N ASN A 3 -17.45 49.73 40.77
CA ASN A 3 -18.86 50.11 40.63
C ASN A 3 -19.88 48.96 40.74
N GLY A 4 -19.62 47.91 41.53
CA GLY A 4 -20.61 46.89 41.92
C GLY A 4 -21.32 46.12 40.80
N ARG A 5 -20.95 46.30 39.52
CA ARG A 5 -21.58 45.61 38.40
C ARG A 5 -20.99 44.21 38.23
N PRO A 6 -21.80 43.16 38.12
CA PRO A 6 -21.30 41.83 37.79
C PRO A 6 -20.72 41.81 36.39
N LEU A 7 -19.53 41.24 36.22
CA LEU A 7 -18.95 40.96 34.90
C LEU A 7 -19.65 39.71 34.34
N VAL A 8 -20.38 39.85 33.23
CA VAL A 8 -21.02 38.72 32.55
C VAL A 8 -20.15 38.30 31.37
N GLY A 9 -19.48 37.15 31.49
CA GLY A 9 -18.81 36.48 30.37
C GLY A 9 -19.77 35.49 29.71
N SER A 10 -19.79 35.46 28.38
CA SER A 10 -20.46 34.40 27.62
C SER A 10 -19.44 33.40 27.10
N ILE A 11 -19.75 32.10 27.17
CA ILE A 11 -19.00 31.06 26.46
C ILE A 11 -19.65 30.93 25.09
N GLY A 12 -19.17 31.73 24.14
CA GLY A 12 -19.39 31.45 22.73
C GLY A 12 -18.27 30.55 22.23
N ALA A 13 -18.60 29.48 21.50
CA ALA A 13 -17.60 28.87 20.63
C ALA A 13 -17.21 29.97 19.62
N PRO A 14 -15.94 30.36 19.50
CA PRO A 14 -15.55 31.34 18.51
C PRO A 14 -15.86 30.73 17.14
N SER A 15 -16.93 31.22 16.48
CA SER A 15 -17.19 30.89 15.08
C SER A 15 -16.19 31.67 14.25
N PHE A 16 -14.96 31.16 14.19
CA PHE A 16 -14.09 31.53 13.10
C PHE A 16 -14.80 31.05 11.84
N GLN A 17 -15.23 31.97 10.98
CA GLN A 17 -15.45 31.58 9.59
C GLN A 17 -14.11 30.99 9.15
N GLU A 18 -14.05 29.67 9.03
CA GLU A 18 -12.84 28.96 8.62
C GLU A 18 -12.47 29.46 7.23
N LYS A 19 -11.68 30.54 7.17
CA LYS A 19 -10.81 30.76 6.04
C LYS A 19 -9.82 29.64 6.12
N LYS A 20 -10.11 28.53 5.43
CA LYS A 20 -9.17 27.42 5.25
C LYS A 20 -7.84 28.06 4.84
N PRO A 21 -6.80 27.99 5.68
CA PRO A 21 -5.52 28.55 5.30
C PRO A 21 -5.07 27.78 4.06
N ILE A 22 -4.83 28.50 2.96
CA ILE A 22 -4.30 27.89 1.75
C ILE A 22 -2.81 27.66 1.99
N PHE A 23 -2.49 26.58 2.70
CA PHE A 23 -1.14 26.11 2.85
C PHE A 23 -0.76 25.34 1.58
N TYR A 24 -0.21 26.05 0.60
CA TYR A 24 0.42 25.40 -0.55
C TYR A 24 1.63 24.59 -0.05
N GLY A 25 1.67 23.30 -0.41
CA GLY A 25 2.79 22.40 -0.07
C GLY A 25 2.57 21.49 1.15
N HIS A 26 1.48 21.62 1.90
CA HIS A 26 1.12 20.61 2.90
C HIS A 26 0.34 19.47 2.24
N HIS A 27 0.94 18.28 2.17
CA HIS A 27 0.18 17.07 1.89
C HIS A 27 -0.77 16.82 3.06
N VAL A 28 -2.05 17.16 2.90
CA VAL A 28 -3.10 16.67 3.79
C VAL A 28 -3.17 15.16 3.58
N VAL A 29 -2.62 14.41 4.54
CA VAL A 29 -2.82 12.97 4.58
C VAL A 29 -4.28 12.77 4.96
N ASP A 30 -5.07 12.36 3.97
CA ASP A 30 -6.49 12.06 4.14
C ASP A 30 -6.70 11.16 5.38
N GLN A 31 -7.73 11.44 6.18
CA GLN A 31 -8.06 10.62 7.36
C GLN A 31 -8.24 9.15 6.99
N LEU A 32 -8.71 8.88 5.77
CA LEU A 32 -8.82 7.53 5.22
C LEU A 32 -7.44 6.85 5.07
N ARG A 33 -6.41 7.59 4.62
CA ARG A 33 -5.03 7.10 4.59
C ARG A 33 -4.47 6.86 6.00
N MET A 34 -4.82 7.71 6.98
CA MET A 34 -4.40 7.49 8.37
C MET A 34 -5.03 6.22 8.96
N MET A 35 -6.32 5.97 8.70
CA MET A 35 -7.00 4.73 9.10
C MET A 35 -6.41 3.50 8.41
N GLN A 36 -6.05 3.62 7.13
CA GLN A 36 -5.41 2.54 6.38
C GLN A 36 -3.99 2.25 6.90
N MET A 37 -3.21 3.29 7.19
CA MET A 37 -1.88 3.17 7.80
C MET A 37 -1.94 2.56 9.20
N GLN A 38 -3.00 2.80 9.99
CA GLN A 38 -3.20 2.14 11.28
C GLN A 38 -3.50 0.64 11.14
N ARG A 39 -4.22 0.22 10.09
CA ARG A 39 -4.41 -1.21 9.78
C ARG A 39 -3.08 -1.85 9.40
N GLU A 40 -2.33 -1.21 8.50
CA GLU A 40 -0.99 -1.64 8.09
C GLU A 40 -0.02 -1.73 9.29
N MET A 41 -0.05 -0.77 10.22
CA MET A 41 0.75 -0.82 11.46
C MET A 41 0.35 -1.94 12.43
N LYS A 42 -0.93 -2.34 12.47
CA LYS A 42 -1.39 -3.49 13.27
C LYS A 42 -0.92 -4.81 12.65
N ASP A 43 -0.97 -4.90 11.33
CA ASP A 43 -0.47 -6.07 10.59
C ASP A 43 1.07 -6.14 10.59
N ALA A 44 1.76 -5.01 10.84
CA ALA A 44 3.21 -4.92 10.95
C ALA A 44 3.81 -5.53 12.24
N VAL A 45 2.99 -6.04 13.17
CA VAL A 45 3.46 -6.88 14.29
C VAL A 45 3.49 -8.37 13.89
N SER A 46 3.39 -8.68 12.59
CA SER A 46 3.73 -10.01 12.08
C SER A 46 5.24 -10.21 12.20
N THR A 47 5.67 -10.67 13.37
CA THR A 47 7.02 -11.19 13.57
C THR A 47 7.25 -12.31 12.56
N SER A 48 8.42 -12.37 11.94
CA SER A 48 8.77 -13.48 11.04
C SER A 48 8.53 -14.82 11.75
N HIS A 49 7.47 -15.53 11.35
CA HIS A 49 7.05 -16.79 11.95
C HIS A 49 6.59 -17.78 10.88
N CYS A 50 6.71 -19.07 11.17
CA CYS A 50 6.06 -20.10 10.38
C CYS A 50 4.64 -20.28 10.90
N SER A 51 3.67 -20.22 9.98
CA SER A 51 2.27 -20.49 10.31
C SER A 51 2.12 -21.92 10.81
N GLN A 52 1.29 -22.07 11.85
CA GLN A 52 0.95 -23.39 12.37
C GLN A 52 -0.07 -24.06 11.43
N PRO A 53 -0.01 -25.40 11.21
CA PRO A 53 -0.90 -26.09 10.27
C PRO A 53 -2.39 -25.97 10.56
N ASN A 54 -2.76 -25.60 11.78
CA ASN A 54 -4.15 -25.42 12.21
C ASN A 54 -4.64 -23.97 12.06
N ASN A 55 -3.84 -23.07 11.47
CA ASN A 55 -4.19 -21.69 11.21
C ASN A 55 -4.50 -21.46 9.73
N ILE A 56 -5.45 -20.56 9.42
CA ILE A 56 -5.82 -20.17 8.05
C ILE A 56 -4.62 -19.66 7.24
N GLU A 57 -3.67 -19.01 7.90
CA GLU A 57 -2.43 -18.52 7.29
C GLU A 57 -1.60 -19.65 6.65
N TYR A 58 -1.63 -20.86 7.22
CA TYR A 58 -0.91 -22.00 6.66
C TYR A 58 -1.52 -22.43 5.33
N ASP A 59 -2.84 -22.65 5.30
CA ASP A 59 -3.54 -23.04 4.08
C ASP A 59 -3.38 -21.99 2.98
N MET A 60 -3.52 -20.72 3.32
CA MET A 60 -3.30 -19.61 2.39
C MET A 60 -1.85 -19.57 1.86
N ALA A 61 -0.85 -19.81 2.72
CA ALA A 61 0.54 -19.86 2.30
C ALA A 61 0.80 -21.03 1.33
N ILE A 62 0.20 -22.20 1.58
CA ILE A 62 0.32 -23.37 0.69
C ILE A 62 -0.33 -23.10 -0.67
N GLU A 63 -1.54 -22.53 -0.69
CA GLU A 63 -2.20 -22.14 -1.93
C GLU A 63 -1.38 -21.11 -2.72
N TRP A 64 -0.82 -20.11 -2.03
CA TRP A 64 0.07 -19.13 -2.63
C TRP A 64 1.32 -19.77 -3.23
N CYS A 65 1.99 -20.68 -2.51
CA CYS A 65 3.14 -21.43 -3.03
C CYS A 65 2.78 -22.21 -4.29
N LEU A 66 1.61 -22.85 -4.34
CA LEU A 66 1.14 -23.58 -5.52
C LEU A 66 0.93 -22.63 -6.72
N LEU A 67 0.33 -21.46 -6.50
CA LEU A 67 0.16 -20.44 -7.53
C LEU A 67 1.51 -19.91 -8.02
N GLN A 68 2.45 -19.66 -7.12
CA GLN A 68 3.79 -19.20 -7.43
C GLN A 68 4.55 -20.22 -8.28
N GLU A 69 4.48 -21.52 -7.95
CA GLU A 69 5.11 -22.57 -8.74
C GLU A 69 4.51 -22.68 -10.17
N ARG A 70 3.18 -22.54 -10.29
CA ARG A 70 2.53 -22.49 -11.61
C ARG A 70 3.00 -21.28 -12.42
N ALA A 71 3.09 -20.11 -11.79
CA ALA A 71 3.58 -18.90 -12.44
C ALA A 71 5.04 -19.07 -12.88
N ASN A 72 5.92 -19.57 -12.01
CA ASN A 72 7.32 -19.87 -12.31
C ASN A 72 7.46 -20.79 -13.52
N LYS A 73 6.66 -21.86 -13.58
CA LYS A 73 6.64 -22.79 -14.72
C LYS A 73 6.23 -22.10 -16.01
N SER A 74 5.20 -21.26 -15.97
CA SER A 74 4.74 -20.49 -17.13
C SER A 74 5.81 -19.51 -17.62
N TRP A 75 6.46 -18.78 -16.70
CA TRP A 75 7.56 -17.87 -17.03
C TRP A 75 8.75 -18.59 -17.67
N ARG A 76 9.18 -19.73 -17.10
CA ARG A 76 10.27 -20.53 -17.68
C ARG A 76 9.97 -20.95 -19.13
N LYS A 77 8.76 -21.44 -19.39
CA LYS A 77 8.34 -21.81 -20.75
C LYS A 77 8.33 -20.62 -21.70
N LEU A 78 7.85 -19.46 -21.24
CA LEU A 78 7.84 -18.24 -22.03
C LEU A 78 9.26 -17.82 -22.43
N TYR A 79 10.17 -17.74 -21.45
CA TYR A 79 11.55 -17.34 -21.70
C TYR A 79 12.30 -18.31 -22.59
N GLN A 80 12.08 -19.62 -22.43
CA GLN A 80 12.64 -20.63 -23.33
C GLN A 80 12.21 -20.37 -24.77
N ARG A 81 10.90 -20.19 -25.00
CA ARG A 81 10.35 -19.92 -26.33
C ARG A 81 10.91 -18.63 -26.92
N GLN A 82 10.97 -17.55 -26.13
CA GLN A 82 11.55 -16.29 -26.56
C GLN A 82 13.03 -16.43 -26.95
N GLY A 83 13.80 -17.20 -26.18
CA GLY A 83 15.21 -17.49 -26.48
C GLY A 83 15.39 -18.25 -27.80
N GLU A 84 14.52 -19.23 -28.08
CA GLU A 84 14.50 -19.95 -29.35
C GLU A 84 14.13 -19.05 -30.54
N GLU A 85 13.11 -18.19 -30.38
CA GLU A 85 12.68 -17.24 -31.40
C GLU A 85 13.77 -16.20 -31.72
N LEU A 86 14.44 -15.66 -30.69
CA LEU A 86 15.58 -14.76 -30.85
C LEU A 86 16.76 -15.44 -31.57
N SER A 87 17.07 -16.69 -31.20
CA SER A 87 18.12 -17.47 -31.84
C SER A 87 17.84 -17.68 -33.34
N LYS A 88 16.60 -18.04 -33.68
CA LYS A 88 16.15 -18.17 -35.07
C LYS A 88 16.23 -16.85 -35.83
N LEU A 89 15.82 -15.75 -35.22
CA LEU A 89 15.87 -14.42 -35.83
C LEU A 89 17.32 -14.00 -36.11
N LYS A 90 18.23 -14.22 -35.15
CA LYS A 90 19.66 -13.93 -35.30
C LYS A 90 20.30 -14.76 -36.42
N ALA A 91 19.96 -16.04 -36.53
CA ALA A 91 20.44 -16.90 -37.62
C ALA A 91 19.95 -16.42 -39.00
N LYS A 92 18.66 -16.06 -39.11
CA LYS A 92 18.09 -15.50 -40.35
C LYS A 92 18.74 -14.18 -40.76
N LEU A 93 19.08 -13.32 -39.80
CA LEU A 93 19.76 -12.06 -40.09
C LEU A 93 21.19 -12.31 -40.62
N LYS A 94 21.94 -13.21 -39.98
CA LYS A 94 23.30 -13.57 -40.42
C LYS A 94 23.34 -14.20 -41.80
N SER A 95 22.34 -15.02 -42.16
CA SER A 95 22.26 -15.66 -43.48
C SER A 95 21.91 -14.68 -44.62
N LYS A 96 21.50 -13.45 -44.31
CA LYS A 96 21.12 -12.43 -45.29
C LYS A 96 22.23 -11.39 -45.54
N ILE A 97 23.33 -11.47 -44.79
CA ILE A 97 24.56 -10.70 -44.97
C ILE A 97 25.54 -11.59 -45.72
#